data_AF-A0A3D1MC96-F1
#
_entry.id   AF-A0A3D1MC96-F1
#
_cell.length_a   1.000
_cell.length_b   1.000
_cell.length_c   1.000
_cell.angle_alpha   90.00
_cell.angle_beta   90.00
_cell.angle_gamma   90.00
#
_symmetry.space_group_name_H-M   'P 1'
#
loop_
_entity.id
_entity.type
_entity.pdbx_description
1 polymer ?
#
loop_
_entity_poly.entity_id
_entity_poly.type
_entity_poly.pdbx_seq_one_letter_code
_entity_poly.pdbx_strand_id
1 'polypeptide(L)' 'MHDGRFTSMEEVIEFHSSGLKNSPNLDVIMLKDGKIQNGGLQMTPQEKSDLLAFLQTLNDTVFLNNPAYSNPFE' A
#
# COMPACT_ATOMS: atom_id res chain seq x y z
N MET A 1 6.39 2.13 -1.61
CA MET A 1 7.05 1.61 -2.84
C MET A 1 8.55 1.46 -2.60
N HIS A 2 9.27 0.70 -3.43
CA HIS A 2 10.72 0.48 -3.26
C HIS A 2 11.57 1.76 -3.32
N ASP A 3 11.02 2.83 -3.92
CA ASP A 3 11.64 4.13 -4.13
C ASP A 3 11.13 5.22 -3.16
N GLY A 4 10.26 4.87 -2.21
CA GLY A 4 9.71 5.83 -1.24
C GLY A 4 8.85 6.95 -1.85
N ARG A 5 8.39 6.83 -3.10
CA ARG A 5 7.69 7.92 -3.82
C ARG A 5 6.32 8.34 -3.26
N PHE A 6 5.77 7.56 -2.32
CA PHE A 6 4.48 7.82 -1.71
C PHE A 6 4.69 8.10 -0.22
N THR A 7 3.98 9.10 0.27
CA THR A 7 4.11 9.62 1.63
C THR A 7 3.07 9.05 2.59
N SER A 8 2.04 8.39 2.06
CA SER A 8 0.94 7.83 2.84
C SER A 8 0.53 6.45 2.33
N MET A 9 -0.21 5.71 3.17
CA MET A 9 -0.76 4.41 2.78
C MET A 9 -1.92 4.58 1.78
N GLU A 10 -2.65 5.69 1.89
CA GLU A 10 -3.73 6.08 0.99
C GLU A 10 -3.23 6.27 -0.45
N GLU A 11 -2.05 6.88 -0.64
CA GLU A 11 -1.42 7.02 -1.96
C GLU A 11 -1.03 5.66 -2.56
N VAL A 12 -0.59 4.72 -1.72
CA VAL A 12 -0.28 3.34 -2.14
C VAL A 12 -1.55 2.61 -2.58
N ILE A 13 -2.63 2.72 -1.80
CA ILE A 13 -3.93 2.13 -2.13
C ILE A 13 -4.47 2.75 -3.42
N GLU A 14 -4.37 4.08 -3.59
CA GLU A 14 -4.80 4.77 -4.80
C GLU A 14 -4.02 4.31 -6.03
N PHE A 15 -2.70 4.11 -5.90
CA PHE A 15 -1.89 3.56 -6.99
C PHE A 15 -2.39 2.20 -7.48
N HIS A 16 -2.78 1.31 -6.58
CA HIS A 16 -3.34 0.00 -6.96
C HIS A 16 -4.80 0.07 -7.44
N SER A 17 -5.55 1.09 -7.02
CA SER A 17 -6.93 1.29 -7.45
C SER A 17 -7.02 1.91 -8.85
N SER A 18 -6.33 3.02 -9.11
CA SER A 18 -6.49 3.84 -10.33
C SER A 18 -5.17 4.36 -10.94
N GLY A 19 -4.05 4.20 -10.23
CA GLY A 19 -2.74 4.72 -10.66
C GLY A 19 -1.82 3.71 -11.35
N LEU A 20 -2.30 2.51 -11.70
CA LEU A 20 -1.50 1.45 -12.29
C LEU A 20 -0.94 1.91 -13.65
N LYS A 21 0.37 1.67 -13.85
CA LYS A 21 1.08 2.05 -15.07
C LYS A 21 1.68 0.83 -15.72
N ASN A 22 1.68 0.82 -17.06
CA ASN A 22 2.33 -0.24 -17.79
C ASN A 22 3.85 -0.10 -17.59
N SER A 23 4.53 -1.19 -17.29
CA SER A 23 5.97 -1.19 -17.09
C SER A 23 6.55 -2.57 -17.44
N PRO A 24 7.86 -2.66 -17.76
CA PRO A 24 8.51 -3.95 -18.05
C PRO A 24 8.43 -4.98 -16.91
N ASN A 25 8.23 -4.49 -15.68
CA ASN A 25 8.21 -5.32 -14.46
C ASN A 25 6.78 -5.56 -13.96
N LEU A 26 5.75 -5.22 -14.74
CA LEU A 26 4.36 -5.44 -14.34
C LEU A 26 4.05 -6.95 -14.40
N ASP A 27 3.46 -7.47 -13.32
CA ASP A 27 3.03 -8.87 -13.29
C ASP A 27 1.98 -9.16 -14.38
N VAL A 28 2.10 -10.33 -15.02
CA VAL A 28 1.19 -10.77 -16.10
C VAL A 28 -0.27 -10.81 -15.63
N ILE A 29 -0.55 -11.07 -14.36
CA ILE A 29 -1.92 -11.06 -13.81
C ILE A 29 -2.57 -9.66 -13.87
N MET A 30 -1.76 -8.61 -13.84
CA MET A 30 -2.23 -7.22 -13.92
C MET A 30 -2.57 -6.80 -15.36
N LEU A 31 -2.22 -7.63 -16.35
CA LEU A 31 -2.63 -7.46 -17.74
C LEU A 31 -4.01 -8.09 -18.02
N LYS A 32 -4.51 -8.92 -17.10
CA LYS A 32 -5.80 -9.62 -17.25
C LYS A 32 -6.96 -8.72 -16.85
N ASP A 33 -8.14 -9.07 -17.35
CA ASP A 33 -9.43 -8.48 -16.94
C ASP A 33 -9.52 -6.96 -17.08
N GLY A 34 -8.77 -6.37 -18.02
CA GLY A 34 -8.81 -4.93 -18.25
C GLY A 34 -8.11 -4.09 -17.17
N LYS A 35 -7.45 -4.69 -16.17
CA LYS A 35 -6.92 -3.96 -14.99
C LYS A 35 -5.97 -2.85 -15.39
N ILE A 36 -5.03 -3.11 -16.31
CA ILE A 36 -4.11 -2.08 -16.77
C ILE A 36 -4.80 -0.98 -17.59
N GLN A 37 -5.80 -1.35 -18.40
CA GLN A 37 -6.58 -0.40 -19.21
C GLN A 37 -7.45 0.50 -18.33
N ASN A 38 -7.95 -0.03 -17.22
CA ASN A 38 -8.73 0.70 -16.23
C ASN A 38 -7.85 1.49 -15.26
N GLY A 39 -6.51 1.37 -15.33
CA GLY A 39 -5.60 1.98 -14.37
C GLY A 39 -5.56 1.28 -13.00
N GLY A 40 -6.13 0.09 -12.85
CA GLY A 40 -6.00 -0.71 -11.63
C GLY A 40 -7.26 -1.51 -11.30
N LEU A 41 -7.46 -1.76 -10.00
CA LEU A 41 -8.56 -2.57 -9.48
C LEU A 41 -9.90 -1.84 -9.39
N GLN A 42 -9.92 -0.51 -9.56
CA GLN A 42 -11.13 0.31 -9.47
C GLN A 42 -11.91 0.10 -8.18
N MET A 43 -11.19 0.17 -7.05
CA MET A 43 -11.79 -0.01 -5.72
C MET A 43 -12.79 1.11 -5.44
N THR A 44 -13.92 0.74 -4.85
CA THR A 44 -14.88 1.66 -4.25
C THR A 44 -14.27 2.40 -3.06
N PRO A 45 -14.82 3.56 -2.65
CA PRO A 45 -14.37 4.25 -1.44
C PRO A 45 -14.40 3.37 -0.19
N GLN A 46 -15.39 2.47 -0.08
CA GLN A 46 -15.51 1.55 1.04
C GLN A 46 -14.36 0.52 1.05
N GLU A 47 -14.08 -0.12 -0.09
CA GLU A 47 -12.99 -1.10 -0.18
C GLU A 47 -11.62 -0.48 0.14
N LYS A 48 -11.39 0.78 -0.28
CA LYS A 48 -10.18 1.52 0.08
C LYS A 48 -10.07 1.74 1.59
N SER A 49 -11.17 2.15 2.22
CA SER A 49 -11.23 2.36 3.67
C SER A 49 -11.04 1.05 4.45
N ASP A 50 -11.66 -0.03 4.00
CA ASP A 50 -11.58 -1.35 4.65
C ASP A 50 -10.17 -1.92 4.55
N LEU A 51 -9.53 -1.77 3.39
CA LEU A 51 -8.13 -2.15 3.20
C LEU A 51 -7.19 -1.32 4.09
N LEU A 52 -7.39 -0.01 4.17
CA LEU A 52 -6.60 0.85 5.07
C LEU A 52 -6.76 0.42 6.53
N ALA A 53 -7.99 0.16 6.97
CA ALA A 53 -8.28 -0.29 8.33
C ALA A 53 -7.61 -1.64 8.63
N PHE A 54 -7.66 -2.59 7.68
CA PHE A 54 -6.96 -3.87 7.79
C PHE A 54 -5.44 -3.68 7.90
N LEU A 55 -4.83 -2.85 7.06
CA LEU A 55 -3.38 -2.62 7.11
C LEU A 55 -2.94 -1.98 8.43
N GLN A 56 -3.77 -1.11 9.01
CA GLN A 56 -3.52 -0.51 10.31
C GLN A 56 -3.52 -1.53 11.46
N THR A 57 -4.14 -2.70 11.31
CA THR A 57 -4.09 -3.76 12.33
C THR A 57 -2.72 -4.45 12.40
N LEU A 58 -1.84 -4.20 11.44
CA LEU A 58 -0.50 -4.80 11.38
C LEU A 58 0.54 -3.97 12.16
N ASN A 59 0.13 -2.86 12.78
CA ASN A 59 1.01 -2.04 13.61
C ASN A 59 1.31 -2.75 14.93
N ASP A 60 2.58 -3.10 15.14
CA ASP A 60 3.07 -3.68 16.39
C ASP A 60 3.37 -2.59 17.42
N THR A 61 2.42 -2.32 18.30
CA THR A 61 2.58 -1.33 19.37
C THR A 61 3.57 -1.77 20.45
N VAL A 62 3.82 -3.07 20.61
CA VAL A 62 4.80 -3.58 21.56
C VAL A 62 6.19 -3.28 21.05
N PHE A 63 6.48 -3.59 19.78
CA PHE A 63 7.78 -3.30 19.16
C PHE A 63 8.12 -1.80 19.24
N LEU A 64 7.17 -0.93 18.89
CA LEU A 64 7.40 0.53 18.85
C LEU A 64 7.71 1.15 20.22
N ASN A 65 7.20 0.56 21.31
CA ASN A 65 7.30 1.14 22.65
C ASN A 65 8.19 0.31 23.59
N ASN A 66 8.90 -0.71 23.10
CA ASN A 66 9.74 -1.56 23.93
C ASN A 66 11.04 -0.83 24.32
N PRO A 67 11.29 -0.56 25.62
CA PRO A 67 12.52 0.11 26.07
C PRO A 67 13.80 -0.67 25.74
N ALA A 68 13.70 -1.99 25.51
CA ALA A 68 14.85 -2.78 25.06
C ALA A 68 15.34 -2.41 23.65
N TYR A 69 14.50 -1.72 22.85
CA TYR A 69 14.81 -1.28 21.49
C TYR A 69 14.90 0.25 21.36
N SER A 70 14.76 0.99 22.46
CA SER A 70 14.89 2.45 22.43
C SER A 70 16.34 2.89 22.26
N ASN A 71 16.54 4.16 21.89
CA ASN A 71 17.86 4.77 21.83
C ASN A 71 18.56 4.65 23.21
N PRO A 72 19.72 3.98 23.32
CA PRO A 72 20.38 3.76 24.62
C PRO A 72 21.10 5.01 25.15
N PHE A 73 21.13 6.10 24.38
CA PHE A 73 21.78 7.36 24.72
C PHE A 73 20.81 8.50 25.03
N GLU A 74 19.51 8.22 25.08
CA GLU A 74 18.46 9.09 25.63
C GLU A 74 18.06 8.66 27.04
#